data_AF-A0A1V4XSY3-F1
#
_entry.id   AF-A0A1V4XSY3-F1
#
_cell.length_a   1.000
_cell.length_b   1.000
_cell.length_c   1.000
_cell.angle_alpha   90.00
_cell.angle_beta   90.00
_cell.angle_gamma   90.00
#
_symmetry.space_group_name_H-M   'P 1'
#
loop_
_entity.id
_entity.type
_entity.pdbx_description
1 polymer ?
#
loop_
_entity_poly.entity_id
_entity_poly.type
_entity_poly.pdbx_seq_one_letter_code
_entity_poly.pdbx_strand_id
1 'polypeptide(L)'
;MKIVYTVIIVLLILFVITFSLQNTLPVRLVYYEALDVILPVYMLIFIAFLVGVIFAGFMGIFERYRLNRTINRLNRMVRDLKRDVRENEPPIVRQENKEQISESNN
;
A
#
# COMPACT_ATOMS: atom_id res chain seq x y z
N MET A 1 -7.29 13.18 3.62
CA MET A 1 -7.20 11.81 3.05
C MET A 1 -7.79 10.73 3.97
N LYS A 2 -7.28 10.49 5.18
CA LYS A 2 -7.74 9.38 6.06
C LYS A 2 -9.21 9.49 6.50
N ILE A 3 -9.67 10.66 6.95
CA ILE A 3 -11.06 10.87 7.39
C ILE A 3 -12.06 10.63 6.23
N VAL A 4 -11.76 11.15 5.04
CA VAL A 4 -12.62 10.96 3.85
C VAL A 4 -12.73 9.47 3.50
N TYR A 5 -11.61 8.74 3.54
CA TYR A 5 -11.61 7.29 3.39
C TYR A 5 -12.46 6.59 4.44
N THR A 6 -12.34 6.98 5.72
CA THR A 6 -13.16 6.40 6.80
C THR A 6 -14.65 6.66 6.59
N VAL A 7 -15.04 7.88 6.20
CA VAL A 7 -16.44 8.24 5.92
C VAL A 7 -16.99 7.42 4.75
N ILE A 8 -16.22 7.27 3.68
CA ILE A 8 -16.62 6.45 2.52
C ILE A 8 -16.79 4.98 2.91
N ILE A 9 -15.87 4.43 3.71
CA ILE A 9 -15.95 3.05 4.19
C ILE A 9 -17.18 2.85 5.07
N VAL A 10 -17.45 3.77 5.99
CA VAL A 10 -18.63 3.69 6.87
C VAL A 10 -19.92 3.75 6.06
N LEU A 11 -20.01 4.66 5.08
CA LEU A 11 -21.16 4.73 4.17
C LEU A 11 -21.35 3.44 3.37
N LEU A 12 -20.26 2.85 2.89
CA LEU A 12 -20.30 1.59 2.17
C LEU A 12 -20.79 0.45 3.05
N ILE A 13 -20.30 0.34 4.29
CA ILE A 13 -20.78 -0.65 5.27
C ILE A 13 -22.27 -0.44 5.55
N LEU A 14 -22.71 0.80 5.77
CA LEU A 14 -24.11 1.13 6.02
C LEU A 14 -25.00 0.73 4.83
N PHE A 15 -24.54 1.00 3.61
CA PHE A 15 -25.22 0.60 2.38
C PHE A 15 -25.37 -0.91 2.30
N VAL A 16 -24.30 -1.67 2.56
CA VAL A 16 -24.34 -3.14 2.54
C VAL A 16 -25.33 -3.68 3.58
N ILE A 17 -25.33 -3.14 4.80
CA ILE A 17 -26.27 -3.57 5.86
C ILE A 17 -27.72 -3.28 5.45
N THR A 18 -28.00 -2.08 4.95
CA THR A 18 -29.35 -1.67 4.53
C THR A 18 -29.83 -2.53 3.36
N PHE A 19 -28.97 -2.72 2.36
CA PHE A 19 -29.22 -3.60 1.23
C PHE A 19 -29.52 -5.04 1.69
N SER A 20 -28.77 -5.55 2.66
CA SER A 20 -28.99 -6.87 3.25
C SER A 20 -30.35 -7.00 3.94
N LEU A 21 -30.77 -5.99 4.70
CA LEU A 21 -32.06 -5.98 5.40
C LEU A 21 -33.25 -5.93 4.42
N GLN A 22 -33.12 -5.18 3.33
CA GLN A 22 -34.17 -5.13 2.30
C GLN A 22 -34.25 -6.42 1.45
N ASN A 23 -33.13 -7.14 1.29
CA ASN A 23 -33.02 -8.31 0.41
C ASN A 23 -32.94 -9.62 1.20
N THR A 24 -33.87 -9.82 2.12
CA THR A 24 -34.06 -11.09 2.87
C THR A 24 -34.85 -12.15 2.11
N LEU A 25 -35.12 -11.90 0.82
CA LEU A 25 -35.86 -12.81 -0.04
C LEU A 25 -35.20 -14.20 -0.04
N PRO A 26 -35.97 -15.27 0.28
CA PRO A 26 -35.44 -16.63 0.28
C PRO A 26 -35.21 -17.09 -1.15
N VAL A 27 -33.98 -17.49 -1.47
CA VAL A 27 -33.64 -18.11 -2.75
C VAL A 27 -33.25 -19.56 -2.50
N ARG A 28 -33.86 -20.44 -3.27
CA ARG A 28 -33.53 -21.87 -3.26
C ARG A 28 -32.31 -22.08 -4.15
N LEU A 29 -31.20 -22.45 -3.51
CA LEU A 29 -29.96 -22.79 -4.17
C LEU A 29 -29.97 -24.29 -4.43
N VAL A 30 -30.20 -24.67 -5.68
CA VAL A 30 -30.11 -26.06 -6.14
C VAL A 30 -28.85 -26.18 -6.98
N TYR A 31 -27.88 -26.94 -6.49
CA TYR A 31 -26.66 -27.27 -7.21
C TYR A 31 -26.56 -28.79 -7.39
N TYR A 32 -26.98 -29.26 -8.57
CA TYR A 32 -27.09 -30.69 -8.90
C TYR A 32 -27.86 -31.46 -7.80
N GLU A 33 -27.37 -32.63 -7.37
CA GLU A 33 -27.92 -33.41 -6.23
C GLU A 33 -27.16 -33.15 -4.91
N ALA A 34 -26.11 -32.34 -4.93
CA ALA A 34 -25.21 -32.18 -3.79
C ALA A 34 -25.69 -31.12 -2.79
N LEU A 35 -26.47 -30.13 -3.24
CA LEU A 35 -26.88 -28.99 -2.43
C LEU A 35 -28.28 -28.53 -2.83
N ASP A 36 -29.20 -28.60 -1.88
CA ASP A 36 -30.54 -28.02 -1.95
C ASP A 36 -30.82 -27.27 -0.64
N VAL A 37 -30.49 -25.98 -0.65
CA VAL A 37 -30.60 -25.13 0.54
C VAL A 37 -31.34 -23.85 0.22
N ILE A 38 -32.17 -23.39 1.14
CA ILE A 38 -32.87 -22.11 1.03
C ILE A 38 -32.08 -21.10 1.83
N LEU A 39 -31.52 -20.11 1.14
CA LEU A 39 -30.70 -19.07 1.74
C LEU A 39 -31.19 -17.70 1.29
N PRO A 40 -31.19 -16.68 2.16
CA PRO A 40 -31.46 -15.33 1.74
C PRO A 40 -30.46 -14.83 0.69
N VAL A 41 -30.93 -14.03 -0.28
CA VAL A 41 -30.09 -13.47 -1.35
C VAL A 41 -28.84 -12.76 -0.82
N TYR A 42 -28.99 -12.00 0.27
CA TYR A 42 -27.87 -11.24 0.82
C TYR A 42 -26.68 -12.15 1.19
N MET A 43 -26.92 -13.36 1.70
CA MET A 43 -25.85 -14.30 2.07
C MET A 43 -25.01 -14.70 0.85
N LEU A 44 -25.65 -14.93 -0.28
CA LEU A 44 -24.96 -15.29 -1.52
C LEU A 44 -24.06 -14.16 -2.02
N ILE A 45 -24.58 -12.93 -1.97
CA ILE A 45 -23.85 -11.72 -2.34
C ILE A 45 -22.67 -11.50 -1.40
N PHE A 46 -22.85 -11.70 -0.10
CA PHE A 46 -21.77 -11.60 0.89
C PHE A 46 -20.66 -12.62 0.64
N ILE A 47 -20.99 -13.88 0.37
CA ILE A 47 -20.00 -14.92 0.09
C ILE A 47 -19.22 -14.58 -1.18
N ALA A 48 -19.90 -14.22 -2.26
CA ALA A 48 -19.26 -13.82 -3.52
C ALA A 48 -18.37 -12.58 -3.33
N PHE A 49 -18.85 -11.58 -2.58
CA PHE A 49 -18.07 -10.39 -2.26
C PHE A 49 -16.84 -10.71 -1.42
N LEU A 50 -16.97 -11.56 -0.39
CA LEU A 50 -15.87 -11.95 0.48
C LEU A 50 -14.77 -12.65 -0.32
N VAL A 51 -15.14 -13.55 -1.22
CA VAL A 51 -14.21 -14.18 -2.16
C VAL A 51 -13.50 -13.10 -2.99
N GLY A 52 -14.24 -12.15 -3.56
CA GLY A 52 -13.68 -11.02 -4.28
C GLY A 52 -12.69 -10.18 -3.47
N VAL A 53 -13.01 -9.88 -2.20
CA VAL A 53 -12.13 -9.14 -1.28
C VAL A 53 -10.86 -9.92 -0.96
N ILE A 54 -10.96 -11.23 -0.76
CA ILE A 54 -9.80 -12.10 -0.55
C ILE A 54 -8.88 -12.04 -1.78
N PHE A 55 -9.43 -12.22 -2.98
CA PHE A 55 -8.66 -12.12 -4.23
C PHE A 55 -8.03 -10.74 -4.44
N ALA A 56 -8.79 -9.66 -4.22
CA ALA A 56 -8.29 -8.29 -4.32
C ALA A 56 -7.18 -8.02 -3.28
N GLY A 57 -7.34 -8.53 -2.06
CA GLY A 57 -6.33 -8.46 -1.01
C GLY A 57 -5.03 -9.17 -1.40
N PHE A 58 -5.12 -10.39 -1.94
CA PHE A 58 -3.96 -11.12 -2.47
C PHE A 58 -3.27 -10.35 -3.61
N MET A 59 -4.03 -9.77 -4.53
CA MET A 59 -3.47 -8.98 -5.64
C MET A 59 -2.76 -7.71 -5.15
N GLY A 60 -3.35 -6.99 -4.18
CA GLY A 60 -2.74 -5.80 -3.57
C GLY A 60 -1.45 -6.12 -2.79
N ILE A 61 -1.37 -7.27 -2.13
CA ILE A 61 -0.13 -7.75 -1.48
C ILE A 61 0.95 -7.99 -2.54
N PHE A 62 0.59 -8.58 -3.67
CA PHE A 62 1.53 -8.89 -4.75
C PHE A 62 2.08 -7.62 -5.44
N GLU A 63 1.22 -6.62 -5.69
CA GLU A 63 1.65 -5.32 -6.20
C GLU A 63 2.61 -4.61 -5.25
N ARG A 64 2.32 -4.66 -3.95
CA ARG A 64 3.18 -4.06 -2.93
C ARG A 64 4.54 -4.73 -2.82
N TYR A 65 4.61 -6.04 -3.07
CA TYR A 65 5.86 -6.79 -3.12
C TYR A 65 6.75 -6.34 -4.29
N ARG A 66 6.17 -6.14 -5.48
CA ARG A 66 6.89 -5.61 -6.64
C ARG A 66 7.38 -4.18 -6.40
N LEU A 67 6.57 -3.34 -5.77
CA LEU A 67 6.91 -1.96 -5.45
C LEU A 67 8.07 -1.86 -4.43
N ASN A 68 8.10 -2.73 -3.42
CA ASN A 68 9.21 -2.81 -2.46
C ASN A 68 10.54 -3.17 -3.12
N ARG A 69 10.51 -4.00 -4.18
CA ARG A 69 11.72 -4.35 -4.95
C ARG A 69 12.27 -3.15 -5.72
N THR A 70 11.39 -2.30 -6.27
CA THR A 70 11.79 -1.04 -6.93
C THR A 70 12.41 -0.07 -5.93
N ILE A 71 11.84 0.06 -4.74
CA ILE A 71 12.37 0.92 -3.66
C ILE A 71 13.78 0.47 -3.26
N ASN A 72 14.00 -0.84 -3.10
CA ASN A 72 15.33 -1.37 -2.77
C ASN A 72 16.36 -1.20 -3.89
N ARG A 73 15.96 -1.30 -5.17
CA ARG A 73 16.87 -1.01 -6.29
C ARG A 73 17.20 0.49 -6.36
N LEU A 74 16.22 1.36 -6.16
CA LEU A 74 16.40 2.80 -6.20
C LEU A 74 17.30 3.29 -5.06
N ASN A 75 17.11 2.78 -3.84
CA ASN A 75 18.01 3.06 -2.71
C ASN A 75 19.44 2.57 -2.95
N ARG A 76 19.63 1.43 -3.62
CA ARG A 76 20.98 0.95 -4.00
C ARG A 76 21.62 1.88 -5.02
N MET A 77 20.91 2.25 -6.09
CA MET A 77 21.43 3.20 -7.09
C MET A 77 21.77 4.57 -6.49
N VAL A 78 20.95 5.10 -5.58
CA VAL A 78 21.24 6.37 -4.89
C VAL A 78 22.51 6.25 -4.04
N ARG A 79 22.70 5.12 -3.35
CA ARG A 79 23.87 4.89 -2.52
C ARG A 79 25.14 4.72 -3.35
N ASP A 80 25.06 4.00 -4.45
CA ASP A 80 26.18 3.75 -5.34
C ASP A 80 26.57 5.04 -6.08
N LEU A 81 25.60 5.82 -6.56
CA LEU A 81 25.84 7.14 -7.16
C LEU A 81 26.45 8.14 -6.16
N LYS A 82 25.99 8.13 -4.89
CA LYS A 82 26.62 8.94 -3.83
C LYS A 82 28.07 8.52 -3.56
N ARG A 83 28.40 7.25 -3.75
CA ARG A 83 29.74 6.72 -3.55
C ARG A 83 30.66 7.14 -4.69
N ASP A 84 30.19 7.04 -5.94
CA ASP A 84 30.93 7.45 -7.13
C ASP A 84 31.20 8.96 -7.16
N VAL A 85 30.23 9.79 -6.74
CA VAL A 85 30.45 11.24 -6.60
C VAL A 85 31.52 11.54 -5.55
N ARG A 86 31.56 10.79 -4.46
CA ARG A 86 32.53 10.97 -3.37
C ARG A 86 33.92 10.44 -3.70
N GLU A 87 34.02 9.51 -4.65
CA GLU A 87 35.27 8.93 -5.15
C GLU A 87 35.86 9.74 -6.31
N ASN A 88 35.03 10.49 -7.04
CA ASN A 88 35.44 11.41 -8.12
C ASN A 88 35.51 12.89 -7.68
N GLU A 89 35.28 13.20 -6.40
CA GLU A 89 35.54 14.53 -5.87
C GLU A 89 37.07 14.76 -5.84
N PRO A 90 37.61 15.77 -6.55
CA PRO A 90 39.00 16.15 -6.39
C PRO A 90 39.22 16.52 -4.93
N PRO A 91 40.39 16.21 -4.34
CA PRO A 91 40.63 16.41 -2.92
C PRO A 91 40.29 17.85 -2.58
N ILE A 92 39.34 18.02 -1.66
CA ILE A 92 38.97 19.33 -1.14
C ILE A 92 40.28 19.90 -0.59
N VAL A 93 40.88 20.86 -1.32
CA VAL A 93 42.00 21.63 -0.80
C VAL A 93 41.42 22.34 0.41
N ARG A 94 41.68 21.76 1.58
CA ARG A 94 41.49 22.43 2.86
C ARG A 94 42.38 23.66 2.75
N GLN A 95 41.80 24.78 2.35
CA GLN A 95 42.42 26.09 2.52
C GLN A 95 42.57 26.22 4.03
N GLU A 96 43.74 25.83 4.53
CA GLU A 96 44.19 26.22 5.85
C GLU A 96 44.11 27.73 5.86
N ASN A 97 43.17 28.23 6.66
CA ASN A 97 43.08 29.62 7.03
C ASN A 97 44.43 30.01 7.67
N LYS A 98 45.31 30.58 6.84
CA LYS A 98 46.66 31.02 7.19
C LYS A 98 46.70 32.51 7.52
N GLU A 99 45.60 33.09 7.99
CA GLU A 99 45.50 34.53 8.29
C GLU A 99 45.30 34.86 9.77
N GLN A 100 45.59 33.95 10.71
CA GLN A 100 45.50 34.28 12.15
C GLN A 100 46.81 34.22 12.96
N ILE A 101 47.99 34.09 12.33
CA ILE A 101 49.27 34.06 13.07
C ILE A 101 50.18 35.28 12.79
N SER A 102 49.84 36.14 11.82
CA SER A 102 50.71 37.28 11.43
C SER A 102 50.44 38.61 12.15
N GLU A 103 49.49 38.72 13.09
CA GLU A 103 49.29 39.96 13.88
C GLU A 103 49.96 39.95 15.26
N SER A 104 50.66 38.87 15.65
CA SER A 104 51.37 38.85 16.95
C SER A 104 52.81 39.37 16.90
N ASN A 105 53.36 39.69 15.72
CA ASN A 105 54.74 40.17 15.57
C ASN A 105 54.81 41.41 14.67
N ASN A 106 54.32 42.56 15.15
CA ASN A 106 54.94 43.87 14.89
C ASN A 106 54.43 44.94 15.86
#